data_AF-A0A7C1KVB5-F1
#
_entry.id   AF-A0A7C1KVB5-F1
#
_cell.length_a   1.000
_cell.length_b   1.000
_cell.length_c   1.000
_cell.angle_alpha   90.00
_cell.angle_beta   90.00
_cell.angle_gamma   90.00
#
_symmetry.space_group_name_H-M   'P 1'
#
loop_
_entity.id
_entity.type
_entity.pdbx_description
1 polymer ?
#
loop_
_entity_poly.entity_id
_entity_poly.type
_entity_poly.pdbx_seq_one_letter_code
_entity_poly.pdbx_strand_id
1 'polypeptide(L)' 'LNTIGRMAGAPADKKAGVMLHVRAGTKIKKNDTVFTIYSSNKRKLDSAYMFVKNNKVIELRRIILQRFS' A
#
# COMPACT_ATOMS: atom_id res chain seq x y z
N LEU A 1 7.80 -0.81 -2.01
CA LEU A 1 6.79 -0.10 -2.83
C LEU A 1 7.14 -0.05 -4.31
N ASN A 2 8.38 0.28 -4.70
CA ASN A 2 8.82 0.32 -6.11
C ASN A 2 8.49 -0.97 -6.90
N THR A 3 8.68 -2.14 -6.29
CA THR A 3 8.32 -3.45 -6.89
C THR A 3 6.84 -3.52 -7.26
N ILE A 4 5.94 -3.04 -6.40
CA ILE A 4 4.50 -3.03 -6.64
C ILE A 4 4.17 -2.14 -7.84
N GLY A 5 4.77 -0.94 -7.91
CA GLY A 5 4.59 -0.04 -9.05
C GLY A 5 5.07 -0.67 -10.36
N ARG A 6 6.22 -1.36 -10.35
CA ARG A 6 6.73 -2.09 -11.53
C ARG A 6 5.79 -3.21 -11.95
N MET A 7 5.30 -4.00 -10.99
CA MET A 7 4.34 -5.06 -11.25
C MET A 7 3.02 -4.52 -11.81
N ALA A 8 2.57 -3.36 -11.33
CA ALA A 8 1.39 -2.68 -11.83
C ALA A 8 1.56 -2.15 -13.27
N GLY A 9 2.81 -1.99 -13.75
CA GLY A 9 3.13 -1.63 -15.13
C GLY A 9 4.01 -0.40 -15.28
N ALA A 10 4.41 0.26 -14.19
CA ALA A 10 5.34 1.39 -14.26
C ALA A 10 6.76 0.93 -14.65
N PRO A 11 7.55 1.75 -15.35
CA PRO A 11 7.23 3.09 -15.85
C PRO A 11 6.58 3.09 -17.24
N ALA A 12 6.47 1.93 -17.90
CA ALA A 12 5.94 1.83 -19.27
C ALA A 12 4.49 2.32 -19.36
N ASP A 13 3.66 1.98 -18.37
CA ASP A 13 2.36 2.60 -18.16
C ASP A 13 2.50 3.77 -17.19
N LYS A 14 2.38 5.01 -17.71
CA LYS A 14 2.49 6.25 -16.92
C LYS A 14 1.35 6.44 -15.92
N LYS A 15 0.21 5.75 -16.12
CA LYS A 15 -0.92 5.76 -15.19
C LYS A 15 -0.77 4.67 -14.11
N ALA A 16 0.17 3.74 -14.29
CA ALA A 16 0.44 2.71 -13.31
C ALA A 16 1.38 3.20 -12.22
N GLY A 17 1.16 2.73 -10.99
CA GLY A 17 1.98 3.11 -9.86
C GLY A 17 1.31 2.86 -8.51
N VAL A 18 1.87 3.43 -7.47
CA VAL A 18 1.34 3.35 -6.10
C VAL A 18 1.20 4.77 -5.55
N MET A 19 -0.01 5.13 -5.12
CA MET A 19 -0.29 6.36 -4.39
C MET A 19 -0.32 6.05 -2.90
N LEU A 20 0.58 6.66 -2.13
CA LEU A 20 0.57 6.59 -0.66
C LEU A 20 -0.35 7.66 -0.09
N HIS A 21 -1.31 7.26 0.76
CA HIS A 21 -2.22 8.19 1.45
C HIS A 21 -1.73 8.57 2.84
N VAL A 22 -0.77 7.82 3.38
CA VAL A 22 -0.23 8.02 4.72
C VAL A 22 1.29 8.14 4.70
N ARG A 23 1.84 8.71 5.78
CA ARG A 23 3.29 8.80 6.02
C ARG A 23 3.66 7.98 7.25
N ALA A 24 4.96 7.79 7.47
CA ALA A 24 5.44 7.16 8.70
C ALA A 24 4.94 7.94 9.92
N GLY A 25 4.46 7.22 10.95
CA GLY A 25 3.90 7.82 12.16
C GLY A 25 2.43 8.28 12.05
N THR A 26 1.81 8.21 10.87
CA THR A 26 0.37 8.49 10.74
C THR A 26 -0.44 7.47 11.55
N LYS A 27 -1.29 7.96 12.46
CA LYS A 27 -2.28 7.12 13.17
C LYS A 27 -3.37 6.73 12.18
N ILE A 28 -3.63 5.43 12.06
CA ILE A 28 -4.66 4.88 11.18
C ILE A 28 -5.66 4.04 11.98
N LYS A 29 -6.89 3.99 11.51
CA LYS A 29 -7.97 3.15 12.02
C LYS A 29 -8.21 1.97 11.07
N LYS A 30 -8.94 0.96 11.54
CA LYS A 30 -9.40 -0.13 10.68
C LYS A 30 -10.23 0.46 9.53
N ASN A 31 -9.98 -0.04 8.32
CA ASN A 31 -10.57 0.42 7.06
C ASN A 31 -10.01 1.72 6.48
N ASP A 32 -9.01 2.37 7.09
CA ASP A 32 -8.32 3.49 6.45
C ASP A 32 -7.48 2.98 5.27
N THR A 33 -7.57 3.67 4.14
CA THR A 33 -6.77 3.37 2.95
C THR A 33 -5.34 3.84 3.17
N VAL A 34 -4.38 2.91 3.24
CA VAL A 34 -2.95 3.21 3.41
C VAL A 34 -2.31 3.64 2.09
N PHE A 35 -2.64 2.93 1.01
CA PHE A 35 -2.17 3.22 -0.34
C PHE A 35 -3.13 2.64 -1.39
N THR A 36 -3.03 3.14 -2.62
CA THR A 36 -3.78 2.66 -3.78
C THR A 36 -2.82 2.24 -4.88
N ILE A 37 -3.07 1.09 -5.51
CA ILE A 37 -2.35 0.63 -6.70
C ILE A 37 -3.16 1.02 -7.93
N TYR A 38 -2.53 1.71 -8.88
CA TYR A 38 -3.12 2.01 -10.18
C TYR A 38 -2.45 1.16 -11.26
N SER A 39 -3.23 0.69 -12.23
CA SER A 39 -2.75 -0.03 -13.41
C SER A 39 -3.78 0.07 -14.53
N SER A 40 -3.35 0.24 -15.77
CA SER A 40 -4.25 0.16 -16.93
C SER A 40 -4.49 -1.28 -17.40
N ASN A 41 -3.89 -2.28 -16.74
CA ASN A 41 -4.02 -3.69 -17.10
C ASN A 41 -4.45 -4.54 -15.90
N LYS A 42 -5.61 -5.19 -16.02
CA LYS A 42 -6.21 -6.01 -14.95
C LYS A 42 -5.29 -7.13 -14.46
N ARG A 43 -4.60 -7.85 -15.34
CA ARG A 43 -3.69 -8.95 -14.96
C ARG A 43 -2.48 -8.45 -14.17
N LYS A 44 -1.96 -7.27 -14.53
CA LYS A 44 -0.86 -6.62 -13.80
C LYS A 44 -1.31 -6.13 -12.43
N LEU A 45 -2.51 -5.54 -12.35
CA LEU A 45 -3.13 -5.15 -11.09
C LEU A 45 -3.30 -6.34 -10.14
N ASP A 46 -3.84 -7.44 -10.64
CA ASP A 46 -4.05 -8.66 -9.85
C ASP A 46 -2.73 -9.25 -9.36
N SER A 47 -1.71 -9.24 -10.21
CA SER A 47 -0.35 -9.67 -9.83
C SER A 47 0.25 -8.79 -8.72
N ALA A 48 0.12 -7.47 -8.83
CA ALA A 48 0.57 -6.52 -7.82
C ALA A 48 -0.21 -6.67 -6.50
N TYR A 49 -1.53 -6.91 -6.58
CA TYR A 49 -2.39 -7.17 -5.43
C TYR A 49 -1.97 -8.45 -4.69
N MET A 50 -1.74 -9.55 -5.41
CA MET A 50 -1.31 -10.81 -4.81
C MET A 50 0.07 -10.69 -4.17
N PHE A 51 0.99 -9.95 -4.78
CA PHE A 51 2.28 -9.64 -4.15
C PHE A 51 2.11 -8.91 -2.82
N VAL A 52 1.27 -7.88 -2.75
CA VAL A 52 0.96 -7.16 -1.51
C VAL A 52 0.31 -8.05 -0.46
N LYS A 53 -0.60 -8.94 -0.87
CA LYS A 53 -1.27 -9.85 0.06
C LYS A 53 -0.31 -10.84 0.72
N ASN A 54 0.71 -11.29 -0.03
CA ASN A 54 1.66 -12.31 0.42
C ASN A 54 2.89 -11.73 1.12
N ASN A 55 3.12 -10.41 1.04
CA ASN A 55 4.31 -9.76 1.60
C ASN A 55 3.91 -8.68 2.59
N LYS A 56 4.64 -8.58 3.70
CA LYS A 56 4.44 -7.50 4.68
C LYS A 56 5.04 -6.20 4.17
N VAL A 57 4.31 -5.49 3.30
CA VAL A 57 4.77 -4.27 2.62
C VAL A 57 4.65 -2.99 3.47
N ILE A 58 3.88 -3.05 4.56
CA ILE A 58 3.69 -1.95 5.52
C ILE A 58 3.85 -2.50 6.94
N GLU A 59 4.60 -1.80 7.77
CA GLU A 59 4.71 -2.09 9.20
C GLU A 59 3.63 -1.31 9.97
N LEU A 60 2.75 -2.03 10.67
CA LEU A 60 1.77 -1.43 11.57
C LEU A 60 2.23 -1.59 13.01
N ARG A 61 2.22 -0.49 13.76
CA ARG A 61 2.51 -0.49 15.20
C ARG A 61 1.23 -0.24 15.98
N ARG A 62 0.99 -1.04 17.02
CA ARG A 62 -0.11 -0.82 17.96
C ARG A 62 0.39 0.08 19.09
N ILE A 63 -0.31 1.18 19.32
CA ILE A 63 -0.06 2.07 20.46
C ILE A 63 -1.15 1.80 21.49
N ILE A 64 -0.78 1.45 22.72
CA ILE A 64 -1.69 1.33 23.87
C ILE A 64 -1.46 2.57 24.73
N LEU A 65 -2.44 3.46 24.79
CA LEU A 65 -2.42 4.61 25.70
C LEU A 65 -2.96 4.12 27.05
N GLN A 66 -2.09 3.76 27.99
CA GLN A 66 -2.50 3.56 29.38
C GLN A 66 -2.70 4.92 30.01
N ARG A 67 -3.90 5.18 30.52
CA ARG A 67 -4.20 6.37 31.31
C ARG A 67 -3.88 6.03 32.76
N PHE A 68 -2.76 6.55 33.26
CA PHE A 68 -2.51 6.56 34.69
C PHE A 68 -3.39 7.68 35.27
N SER A 69 -4.39 7.27 36.06
CA SER A 69 -5.16 8.14 36.95
C SER A 69 -4.54 8.13 38.33
#